data_AF-A0A7U9T0F4-F1
#
_entry.id   AF-A0A7U9T0F4-F1
#
_cell.length_a   1.000
_cell.length_b   1.000
_cell.length_c   1.000
_cell.angle_alpha   90.00
_cell.angle_beta   90.00
_cell.angle_gamma   90.00
#
_symmetry.space_group_name_H-M   'P 1'
#
loop_
_entity.id
_entity.type
_entity.pdbx_description
1 polymer ?
#
loop_
_entity_poly.entity_id
_entity_poly.type
_entity_poly.pdbx_seq_one_letter_code
_entity_poly.pdbx_strand_id
1 'polypeptide(L)'
;MSALLWAVVAVCLAGACIMDCRTCQVYNFFWWISGAAAVSLLLMRKEQVGVEEVAELGIFILVQCTLFAKMYGRADCYAFSVCAAAEAAAGIGGIGFLAHMLGAFCLLALVQGIRRNIDSRGNLKRPVPFLPYITLAFWALLWYHYTC
;
A
#
# COMPACT_ATOMS: atom_id res chain seq x y z
N MET A 1 3.45 -20.75 -8.87
CA MET A 1 4.20 -20.18 -7.72
C MET A 1 3.83 -18.71 -7.50
N SER A 2 3.82 -17.86 -8.53
CA SER A 2 3.42 -16.44 -8.41
C SER A 2 2.00 -16.23 -7.85
N ALA A 3 1.00 -17.01 -8.33
CA ALA A 3 -0.38 -16.91 -7.85
C ALA A 3 -0.53 -17.14 -6.33
N LEU A 4 0.27 -18.05 -5.76
CA LEU A 4 0.27 -18.32 -4.32
C LEU A 4 0.82 -17.12 -3.55
N LEU A 5 1.89 -16.49 -4.04
CA LEU A 5 2.48 -15.31 -3.39
C LEU A 5 1.51 -14.11 -3.44
N TRP A 6 0.82 -13.91 -4.57
CA TRP A 6 -0.25 -12.92 -4.66
C TRP A 6 -1.40 -13.19 -3.70
N ALA A 7 -1.79 -14.46 -3.54
CA ALA A 7 -2.80 -14.84 -2.55
C ALA A 7 -2.33 -14.58 -1.11
N VAL A 8 -1.05 -14.81 -0.80
CA VAL A 8 -0.46 -14.46 0.51
C VAL A 8 -0.52 -12.96 0.75
N VAL A 9 -0.13 -12.13 -0.22
CA VAL A 9 -0.24 -10.67 -0.13
C VAL A 9 -1.70 -10.26 0.13
N ALA A 10 -2.65 -10.84 -0.61
CA ALA A 10 -4.08 -10.56 -0.43
C ALA A 10 -4.61 -10.93 0.96
N VAL A 11 -4.28 -12.12 1.46
CA VAL A 11 -4.70 -12.57 2.79
C VAL A 11 -4.07 -11.69 3.88
N CYS A 12 -2.80 -11.33 3.76
CA CYS A 12 -2.14 -10.47 4.73
C CYS A 12 -2.72 -9.05 4.75
N LEU A 13 -2.97 -8.45 3.58
CA LEU A 13 -3.60 -7.12 3.48
C LEU A 13 -5.04 -7.14 4.02
N ALA A 14 -5.83 -8.16 3.68
CA ALA A 14 -7.18 -8.32 4.21
C ALA A 14 -7.18 -8.48 5.74
N GLY A 15 -6.29 -9.32 6.27
CA GLY A 15 -6.11 -9.50 7.71
C GLY A 15 -5.70 -8.19 8.41
N ALA A 16 -4.75 -7.45 7.82
CA ALA A 16 -4.34 -6.15 8.32
C ALA A 16 -5.51 -5.13 8.31
N CYS A 17 -6.33 -5.10 7.27
CA CYS A 17 -7.51 -4.24 7.20
C CYS A 17 -8.53 -4.58 8.29
N ILE A 18 -8.78 -5.88 8.53
CA ILE A 18 -9.69 -6.32 9.59
C ILE A 18 -9.19 -5.86 10.95
N MET A 19 -7.89 -6.04 11.23
CA MET A 19 -7.28 -5.62 12.49
C MET A 19 -7.31 -4.10 12.65
N ASP A 20 -6.99 -3.34 11.60
CA ASP A 20 -7.06 -1.89 11.62
C ASP A 20 -8.47 -1.38 11.94
N CYS A 21 -9.49 -2.02 11.34
CA CYS A 21 -10.89 -1.66 11.60
C CYS A 21 -11.39 -2.04 13.00
N ARG A 22 -10.90 -3.15 13.59
CA ARG A 22 -11.41 -3.66 14.87
C ARG A 22 -10.67 -3.15 16.09
N THR A 23 -9.35 -3.01 15.99
CA THR A 23 -8.49 -2.71 17.14
C THR A 23 -7.59 -1.49 16.93
N CYS A 24 -7.57 -0.89 15.73
CA CYS A 24 -6.63 0.18 15.36
C CYS A 24 -5.16 -0.18 15.66
N GLN A 25 -4.85 -1.48 15.64
CA GLN A 25 -3.54 -2.04 15.93
C GLN A 25 -3.27 -3.16 14.95
N VAL A 26 -2.18 -3.04 14.19
CA VAL A 26 -1.80 -4.04 13.20
C VAL A 26 -0.45 -4.64 13.56
N TYR A 27 -0.42 -5.96 13.61
CA TYR A 27 0.78 -6.71 13.98
C TYR A 27 1.80 -6.73 12.84
N ASN A 28 3.08 -6.61 13.20
CA ASN A 28 4.17 -6.58 12.23
C ASN A 28 4.31 -7.83 11.38
N PHE A 29 3.81 -8.98 11.84
CA PHE A 29 3.91 -10.23 11.07
C PHE A 29 3.17 -10.15 9.72
N PHE A 30 2.09 -9.37 9.61
CA PHE A 30 1.41 -9.14 8.33
C PHE A 30 2.37 -8.52 7.31
N TRP A 31 3.20 -7.57 7.75
CA TRP A 31 4.18 -6.88 6.92
C TRP A 31 5.38 -7.74 6.60
N TRP A 32 5.85 -8.57 7.54
CA TRP A 32 6.96 -9.49 7.30
C TRP A 32 6.59 -10.57 6.30
N ILE A 33 5.42 -11.20 6.46
CA ILE A 33 4.96 -12.26 5.55
C ILE A 33 4.64 -11.67 4.18
N SER A 34 3.85 -10.59 4.12
CA SER A 34 3.48 -9.96 2.86
C SER A 34 4.66 -9.32 2.15
N GLY A 35 5.59 -8.72 2.90
CA GLY A 35 6.84 -8.16 2.37
C GLY A 35 7.75 -9.24 1.80
N ALA A 36 7.92 -10.37 2.51
CA ALA A 36 8.65 -11.51 1.98
C ALA A 36 8.00 -12.06 0.69
N ALA A 37 6.66 -12.14 0.64
CA ALA A 37 5.94 -12.56 -0.55
C ALA A 37 6.12 -11.58 -1.72
N ALA A 38 6.01 -10.26 -1.47
CA ALA A 38 6.19 -9.22 -2.48
C ALA A 38 7.63 -9.17 -3.03
N VAL A 39 8.64 -9.27 -2.15
CA VAL A 39 10.04 -9.37 -2.57
C VAL A 39 10.29 -10.65 -3.36
N SER A 40 9.70 -11.78 -2.96
CA SER A 40 9.79 -13.03 -3.72
C SER A 40 9.20 -12.88 -5.12
N LEU A 41 8.06 -12.20 -5.26
CA LEU A 41 7.47 -11.87 -6.56
C LEU A 41 8.42 -11.01 -7.41
N LEU A 42 9.05 -10.00 -6.81
CA LEU A 42 10.00 -9.13 -7.50
C LEU A 42 11.24 -9.91 -7.98
N LEU A 43 11.78 -10.80 -7.14
CA LEU A 43 12.91 -11.65 -7.48
C LEU A 43 12.59 -12.65 -8.61
N MET A 44 11.33 -13.09 -8.74
CA MET A 44 10.91 -13.91 -9.87
C MET A 44 10.96 -13.14 -11.21
N ARG A 45 10.90 -11.79 -11.17
CA ARG A 45 11.06 -10.90 -12.32
C ARG A 45 12.48 -10.35 -12.49
N LYS A 46 13.47 -10.80 -11.70
CA LYS A 46 14.81 -10.17 -11.62
C LYS A 46 15.47 -9.84 -12.97
N GLU A 47 15.24 -10.63 -14.01
CA GLU A 47 15.86 -10.43 -15.34
C GLU A 47 15.20 -9.30 -16.14
N GLN A 48 13.99 -8.90 -15.76
CA GLN A 48 13.21 -7.83 -16.38
C GLN A 48 13.18 -6.56 -15.53
N VAL A 49 13.68 -6.63 -14.29
CA VAL A 49 13.69 -5.51 -13.35
C VAL A 49 14.93 -4.66 -13.62
N GLY A 50 14.71 -3.41 -14.03
CA GLY A 50 15.78 -2.45 -14.27
C GLY A 50 16.36 -1.89 -12.96
N VAL A 51 17.59 -1.36 -13.03
CA VAL A 51 18.22 -0.64 -11.90
C VAL A 51 17.38 0.57 -11.48
N GLU A 52 16.73 1.22 -12.45
CA GLU A 52 15.84 2.37 -12.21
C GLU A 52 14.62 1.97 -11.36
N GLU A 53 13.94 0.88 -11.70
CA GLU A 53 12.77 0.39 -10.92
C GLU A 53 13.15 0.07 -9.46
N VAL A 54 14.32 -0.54 -9.24
CA VAL A 54 14.82 -0.84 -7.88
C VAL A 54 15.14 0.45 -7.13
N ALA A 55 15.75 1.43 -7.81
CA ALA A 55 16.06 2.73 -7.23
C ALA A 55 14.77 3.49 -6.86
N GLU A 56 13.78 3.52 -7.74
CA GLU A 56 12.47 4.13 -7.49
C GLU A 56 11.77 3.50 -6.29
N LEU A 57 11.72 2.17 -6.21
CA LEU A 57 11.17 1.44 -5.08
C LEU A 57 11.93 1.77 -3.79
N GLY A 58 13.26 1.78 -3.83
CA GLY A 58 14.11 2.11 -2.69
C GLY A 58 13.89 3.54 -2.18
N ILE A 59 13.83 4.51 -3.10
CA ILE A 59 13.54 5.91 -2.79
C ILE A 59 12.14 6.05 -2.20
N PHE A 60 11.14 5.40 -2.80
CA PHE A 60 9.77 5.44 -2.30
C PHE A 60 9.69 4.90 -0.87
N ILE A 61 10.26 3.73 -0.59
CA ILE A 61 10.29 3.13 0.76
C ILE A 61 11.04 4.04 1.75
N LEU A 62 12.16 4.63 1.35
CA LEU A 62 12.92 5.56 2.19
C LEU A 62 12.06 6.78 2.58
N VAL A 63 11.37 7.37 1.60
CA VAL A 63 10.47 8.51 1.81
C VAL A 63 9.29 8.12 2.70
N GLN A 64 8.70 6.94 2.49
CA GLN A 64 7.64 6.38 3.34
C GLN A 64 8.09 6.29 4.80
N CYS A 65 9.26 5.70 5.06
CA CYS A 65 9.77 5.47 6.40
C CYS A 65 10.26 6.75 7.11
N THR A 66 10.70 7.77 6.38
CA THR A 66 11.32 8.98 6.95
C THR A 66 10.36 10.15 7.10
N LEU A 67 9.60 10.46 6.05
CA LEU A 67 8.72 11.63 6.01
C LEU A 67 7.30 11.24 6.46
N PHE A 68 6.76 10.20 5.85
CA PHE A 68 5.35 9.86 5.98
C PHE A 68 5.00 9.11 7.27
N ALA A 69 5.96 8.40 7.86
CA ALA A 69 5.77 7.69 9.13
C ALA A 69 5.30 8.58 10.28
N LYS A 70 5.60 9.88 10.22
CA LYS A 70 5.14 10.88 11.20
C LYS A 70 3.74 11.44 10.90
N MET A 71 3.26 11.32 9.67
CA MET A 71 2.00 11.95 9.25
C MET A 71 0.79 11.05 9.43
N TYR A 72 0.88 9.79 9.00
CA TYR A 72 -0.23 8.83 9.10
C TYR A 72 0.11 7.56 9.89
N GLY A 73 1.38 7.38 10.25
CA GLY A 73 1.83 6.29 11.13
C GLY A 73 2.55 5.17 10.40
N ARG A 74 3.30 4.38 11.18
CA ARG A 74 4.22 3.36 10.63
C ARG A 74 3.52 2.21 9.92
N ALA A 75 2.35 1.79 10.40
CA ALA A 75 1.62 0.67 9.81
C ALA A 75 1.23 0.94 8.35
N ASP A 76 0.73 2.13 8.07
CA ASP A 76 0.38 2.56 6.72
C ASP A 76 1.61 2.71 5.82
N CYS A 77 2.74 3.19 6.35
CA CYS A 77 4.02 3.19 5.61
C CYS A 77 4.47 1.78 5.23
N TYR A 78 4.29 0.80 6.12
CA TYR A 78 4.59 -0.59 5.82
C TYR A 78 3.66 -1.15 4.75
N ALA A 79 2.37 -0.81 4.80
CA ALA A 79 1.42 -1.20 3.78
C ALA A 79 1.78 -0.62 2.40
N PHE A 80 2.08 0.68 2.31
CA PHE A 80 2.53 1.28 1.05
C PHE A 80 3.84 0.67 0.55
N SER A 81 4.79 0.37 1.44
CA SER A 81 6.07 -0.24 1.06
C SER A 81 5.89 -1.66 0.50
N VAL A 82 5.03 -2.46 1.14
CA VAL A 82 4.69 -3.82 0.68
C VAL A 82 3.91 -3.77 -0.63
N CYS A 83 2.95 -2.85 -0.77
CA CYS A 83 2.20 -2.64 -2.01
C CYS A 83 3.12 -2.22 -3.15
N ALA A 84 4.01 -1.24 -2.93
CA ALA A 84 4.97 -0.80 -3.94
C ALA A 84 5.92 -1.93 -4.38
N ALA A 85 6.36 -2.79 -3.46
CA ALA A 85 7.17 -3.96 -3.83
C ALA A 85 6.38 -4.96 -4.70
N ALA A 86 5.09 -5.17 -4.41
CA ALA A 86 4.23 -6.01 -5.21
C ALA A 86 3.87 -5.37 -6.57
N GLU A 87 3.65 -4.06 -6.61
CA GLU A 87 3.45 -3.25 -7.82
C GLU A 87 4.69 -3.30 -8.73
N ALA A 88 5.89 -3.14 -8.17
CA ALA A 88 7.14 -3.31 -8.91
C ALA A 88 7.24 -4.73 -9.50
N ALA A 89 6.83 -5.74 -8.73
CA ALA A 89 6.76 -7.11 -9.22
C ALA A 89 5.69 -7.33 -10.30
N ALA A 90 4.70 -6.44 -10.41
CA ALA A 90 3.74 -6.42 -11.52
C ALA A 90 4.23 -5.61 -12.74
N GLY A 91 5.36 -4.90 -12.63
CA GLY A 91 5.88 -4.03 -13.70
C GLY A 91 5.43 -2.57 -13.60
N ILE A 92 4.91 -2.16 -12.45
CA ILE A 92 4.50 -0.79 -12.17
C ILE A 92 5.70 -0.04 -11.56
N GLY A 93 6.05 1.12 -12.13
CA GLY A 93 7.16 1.97 -11.67
C GLY A 93 6.75 3.03 -10.64
N GLY A 94 7.67 3.95 -10.34
CA GLY A 94 7.56 4.96 -9.29
C GLY A 94 6.33 5.87 -9.40
N ILE A 95 5.96 6.28 -10.62
CA ILE A 95 4.73 7.06 -10.85
C ILE A 95 3.49 6.28 -10.40
N GLY A 96 3.49 4.96 -10.60
CA GLY A 96 2.41 4.09 -10.16
C GLY A 96 2.33 4.00 -8.63
N PHE A 97 3.46 3.92 -7.92
CA PHE A 97 3.47 3.93 -6.44
C PHE A 97 2.87 5.23 -5.89
N LEU A 98 3.21 6.36 -6.52
CA LEU A 98 2.64 7.67 -6.17
C LEU A 98 1.15 7.76 -6.53
N ALA A 99 0.74 7.19 -7.67
CA ALA A 99 -0.66 7.13 -8.08
C ALA A 99 -1.50 6.24 -7.13
N HIS A 100 -0.96 5.11 -6.67
CA HIS A 100 -1.56 4.27 -5.63
C HIS A 100 -1.78 5.08 -4.35
N MET A 101 -0.73 5.74 -3.88
CA MET A 101 -0.78 6.57 -2.68
C MET A 101 -1.83 7.70 -2.81
N LEU A 102 -1.82 8.43 -3.92
CA LEU A 102 -2.82 9.46 -4.22
C LEU A 102 -4.22 8.87 -4.25
N GLY A 103 -4.42 7.73 -4.92
CA GLY A 103 -5.69 7.02 -4.99
C GLY A 103 -6.24 6.65 -3.61
N ALA A 104 -5.38 6.15 -2.71
CA ALA A 104 -5.75 5.84 -1.35
C ALA A 104 -6.22 7.10 -0.59
N PHE A 105 -5.49 8.22 -0.70
CA PHE A 105 -5.89 9.49 -0.09
C PHE A 105 -7.19 10.05 -0.68
N CYS A 106 -7.37 9.98 -1.99
CA CYS A 106 -8.61 10.41 -2.65
C CYS A 106 -9.80 9.58 -2.17
N LEU A 107 -9.66 8.26 -2.07
CA LEU A 107 -10.72 7.37 -1.59
C LEU A 107 -11.07 7.67 -0.12
N LEU A 108 -10.05 7.87 0.72
CA LEU A 108 -10.26 8.30 2.10
C LEU A 108 -10.99 9.65 2.14
N ALA A 109 -10.48 10.66 1.46
CA ALA A 109 -11.06 12.00 1.44
C ALA A 109 -12.51 12.00 0.93
N LEU A 110 -12.82 11.23 -0.11
CA LEU A 110 -14.17 11.08 -0.65
C LEU A 110 -15.12 10.51 0.41
N VAL A 111 -14.77 9.37 1.01
CA VAL A 111 -15.63 8.71 2.00
C VAL A 111 -15.78 9.56 3.26
N GLN A 112 -14.70 10.19 3.74
CA GLN A 112 -14.74 11.04 4.92
C GLN A 112 -15.46 12.37 4.66
N GLY A 113 -15.41 12.89 3.43
CA GLY A 113 -16.20 14.04 2.98
C GLY A 113 -17.69 13.74 3.00
N ILE A 114 -18.12 12.61 2.42
CA ILE A 114 -19.52 12.14 2.45
C ILE A 114 -20.00 11.94 3.89
N ARG A 115 -19.15 11.36 4.75
CA ARG A 115 -19.44 11.15 6.18
C ARG A 115 -19.31 12.42 7.03
N ARG A 116 -18.99 13.57 6.45
CA ARG A 116 -18.77 14.87 7.13
C ARG A 116 -17.74 14.80 8.27
N ASN A 117 -16.79 13.87 8.17
CA ASN A 117 -15.73 13.65 9.15
C ASN A 117 -14.49 14.54 8.89
N ILE A 118 -14.57 15.48 7.95
CA ILE A 118 -13.51 16.45 7.66
C ILE A 118 -13.90 17.80 8.28
N ASP A 119 -12.96 18.43 8.99
CA ASP A 119 -13.12 19.76 9.57
C ASP A 119 -12.80 20.88 8.56
N SER A 120 -13.01 22.14 8.95
CA SER A 120 -12.75 23.30 8.07
C SER A 120 -11.26 23.54 7.78
N ARG A 121 -10.35 22.82 8.45
CA ARG A 121 -8.90 22.86 8.23
C ARG A 121 -8.40 21.66 7.40
N GLY A 122 -9.29 20.78 6.96
CA GLY A 122 -8.97 19.58 6.20
C GLY A 122 -8.54 18.37 7.05
N ASN A 123 -8.59 18.46 8.37
CA ASN A 123 -8.26 17.35 9.27
C ASN A 123 -9.47 16.46 9.53
N LEU A 124 -9.22 15.23 9.93
CA LEU A 124 -10.26 14.32 10.38
C LEU A 124 -10.75 14.69 11.79
N LYS A 125 -12.06 14.83 11.95
CA LYS A 125 -12.71 15.08 13.26
C LYS A 125 -12.58 13.88 14.19
N ARG A 126 -12.61 12.67 13.62
CA ARG A 126 -12.39 11.40 14.32
C ARG A 126 -11.37 10.56 13.55
N PRO A 127 -10.41 9.93 14.23
CA PRO A 127 -9.46 9.03 13.58
C PRO A 127 -10.22 7.86 12.94
N VAL A 128 -9.77 7.44 11.76
CA VAL A 128 -10.34 6.31 11.01
C VAL A 128 -9.23 5.41 10.47
N PRO A 129 -9.49 4.10 10.33
CA PRO A 129 -8.52 3.17 9.75
C PRO A 129 -8.21 3.53 8.30
N PHE A 130 -6.93 3.65 7.94
CA PHE A 130 -6.51 4.03 6.58
C PHE A 130 -6.21 2.81 5.69
N LEU A 131 -5.83 1.68 6.28
CA LEU A 131 -5.46 0.45 5.56
C LEU A 131 -6.49 -0.09 4.58
N PRO A 132 -7.81 -0.03 4.86
CA PRO A 132 -8.82 -0.44 3.88
C PRO A 132 -8.74 0.36 2.59
N TYR A 133 -8.44 1.67 2.67
CA TYR A 133 -8.34 2.54 1.51
C TYR A 133 -7.08 2.28 0.71
N ILE A 134 -5.95 2.03 1.39
CA ILE A 134 -4.69 1.61 0.77
C ILE A 134 -4.89 0.31 0.00
N THR A 135 -5.51 -0.69 0.64
CA THR A 135 -5.72 -2.01 0.04
C THR A 135 -6.68 -1.95 -1.14
N LEU A 136 -7.78 -1.21 -1.05
CA LEU A 136 -8.71 -1.03 -2.17
C LEU A 136 -8.04 -0.32 -3.35
N ALA A 137 -7.28 0.75 -3.10
CA ALA A 137 -6.57 1.47 -4.14
C ALA A 137 -5.51 0.60 -4.83
N PHE A 138 -4.80 -0.25 -4.07
CA PHE A 138 -3.81 -1.20 -4.60
C PHE A 138 -4.42 -2.18 -5.59
N TRP A 139 -5.51 -2.85 -5.18
CA TRP A 139 -6.19 -3.81 -6.06
C TRP A 139 -6.83 -3.13 -7.27
N ALA A 140 -7.35 -1.92 -7.11
CA ALA A 140 -7.89 -1.13 -8.22
C ALA A 140 -6.80 -0.75 -9.23
N LEU A 141 -5.61 -0.34 -8.77
CA LEU A 141 -4.48 -0.01 -9.64
C LEU A 141 -3.97 -1.25 -10.38
N LEU A 142 -3.79 -2.37 -9.68
CA LEU A 142 -3.38 -3.63 -10.32
C LEU A 142 -4.38 -4.09 -11.36
N TRP A 143 -5.68 -4.04 -11.03
CA TRP A 143 -6.74 -4.37 -11.98
C TRP A 143 -6.67 -3.47 -13.24
N TYR A 144 -6.52 -2.16 -13.05
CA TYR A 144 -6.38 -1.22 -14.15
C TYR A 144 -5.16 -1.54 -15.02
N HIS A 145 -4.00 -1.79 -14.42
CA HIS A 145 -2.76 -2.11 -15.12
C HIS A 145 -2.84 -3.39 -15.97
N TYR A 146 -3.60 -4.40 -15.55
CA TYR A 146 -3.77 -5.63 -16.32
C TYR A 146 -4.87 -5.57 -17.39
N THR A 147 -5.76 -4.58 -17.33
CA THR A 147 -6.93 -4.50 -18.23
C THR A 147 -6.84 -3.42 -19.29
N CYS A 148 -5.96 -2.42 -19.10
CA CYS A 148 -5.77 -1.29 -19.99
C CYS A 148 -4.32 -1.24 -20.46
#